data_AF-A0A0A6PEB8-F1
#
_entry.id   AF-A0A0A6PEB8-F1
#
_cell.length_a   1.000
_cell.length_b   1.000
_cell.length_c   1.000
_cell.angle_alpha   90.00
_cell.angle_beta   90.00
_cell.angle_gamma   90.00
#
_symmetry.space_group_name_H-M   'P 1'
#
loop_
_entity.id
_entity.type
_entity.pdbx_description
1 polymer ?
#
loop_
_entity_poly.entity_id
_entity_poly.type
_entity_poly.pdbx_seq_one_letter_code
_entity_poly.pdbx_strand_id
1 'polypeptide(L)'
;MPEAVAIFADTRSYRDVSEVHNSIIETYREDFPKYAGSRNLNRMLNVFNFAARNISRQEQSVTIKKDLELLSMARIISKVVHSHCSGLPLQADIEEKVYKLLFLDVGLMNAICGLNWRNISQLDEMKLMIQLLMLAKSVKKLATL
;
A
#
# COMPACT_ATOMS: atom_id res chain seq x y z
N MET A 1 -12.92 4.84 0.39
CA MET A 1 -13.01 5.77 -0.75
C MET A 1 -14.45 6.19 -1.09
N PRO A 2 -15.04 7.23 -0.45
CA PRO A 2 -16.39 7.70 -0.81
C PRO A 2 -16.41 8.62 -2.04
N GLU A 3 -15.45 9.55 -2.16
CA GLU A 3 -15.38 10.52 -3.26
C GLU A 3 -15.21 9.86 -4.63
N ALA A 4 -14.28 8.91 -4.74
CA ALA A 4 -14.08 8.12 -5.95
C ALA A 4 -15.35 7.35 -6.38
N VAL A 5 -16.12 6.83 -5.41
CA VAL A 5 -17.37 6.11 -5.68
C VAL A 5 -18.46 7.08 -6.16
N ALA A 6 -18.57 8.25 -5.55
CA ALA A 6 -19.51 9.30 -5.96
C ALA A 6 -19.23 9.77 -7.40
N ILE A 7 -17.97 10.10 -7.71
CA ILE A 7 -17.56 10.51 -9.07
C ILE A 7 -17.89 9.41 -10.09
N PHE A 8 -17.62 8.15 -9.78
CA PHE A 8 -17.98 7.07 -10.69
C PHE A 8 -19.50 6.92 -10.88
N ALA A 9 -20.27 7.09 -9.82
CA ALA A 9 -21.74 7.01 -9.89
C ALA A 9 -22.31 8.06 -10.85
N ASP A 10 -21.75 9.27 -10.82
CA ASP A 10 -22.20 10.42 -11.62
C ASP A 10 -21.66 10.38 -13.05
N THR A 11 -20.36 10.19 -13.24
CA THR A 11 -19.71 10.34 -14.56
C THR A 11 -19.55 9.03 -15.32
N ARG A 12 -19.66 7.88 -14.62
CA ARG A 12 -19.35 6.54 -15.15
C ARG A 12 -17.96 6.42 -15.79
N SER A 13 -17.04 7.32 -15.43
CA SER A 13 -15.70 7.41 -16.02
C SER A 13 -14.63 6.98 -15.02
N TYR A 14 -13.92 5.90 -15.34
CA TYR A 14 -12.75 5.48 -14.56
C TYR A 14 -11.57 6.44 -14.67
N ARG A 15 -11.56 7.31 -15.70
CA ARG A 15 -10.54 8.36 -15.82
C ARG A 15 -10.72 9.38 -14.69
N ASP A 16 -11.94 9.82 -14.45
CA ASP A 16 -12.25 10.86 -13.46
C ASP A 16 -11.97 10.31 -12.04
N VAL A 17 -12.28 9.03 -11.80
CA VAL A 17 -11.89 8.31 -10.59
C VAL A 17 -10.36 8.29 -10.40
N SER A 18 -9.61 8.07 -11.48
CA SER A 18 -8.14 8.09 -11.43
C SER A 18 -7.60 9.47 -11.09
N GLU A 19 -8.26 10.54 -11.54
CA GLU A 19 -7.89 11.92 -11.22
C GLU A 19 -8.08 12.20 -9.72
N VAL A 20 -9.18 11.74 -9.12
CA VAL A 20 -9.41 11.80 -7.66
C VAL A 20 -8.32 11.05 -6.90
N HIS A 21 -8.02 9.80 -7.29
CA HIS A 21 -6.97 9.03 -6.62
C HIS A 21 -5.61 9.72 -6.70
N ASN A 22 -5.24 10.25 -7.88
CA ASN A 22 -3.96 10.94 -8.05
C ASN A 22 -3.90 12.23 -7.22
N SER A 23 -4.99 12.98 -7.15
CA SER A 23 -5.08 14.17 -6.31
C SER A 23 -4.84 13.83 -4.84
N ILE A 24 -5.50 12.79 -4.32
CA ILE A 24 -5.33 12.33 -2.93
C ILE A 24 -3.89 11.83 -2.67
N ILE A 25 -3.31 11.09 -3.61
CA ILE A 25 -1.91 10.63 -3.49
C ILE A 25 -0.94 11.81 -3.43
N GLU A 26 -1.15 12.83 -4.26
CA GLU A 26 -0.28 13.99 -4.29
C GLU A 26 -0.41 14.80 -3.00
N THR A 27 -1.62 15.01 -2.49
CA THR A 27 -1.84 15.64 -1.18
C THR A 27 -1.09 14.90 -0.06
N TYR A 28 -1.10 13.56 -0.04
CA TYR A 28 -0.29 12.81 0.93
C TYR A 28 1.21 13.10 0.80
N ARG A 29 1.73 13.14 -0.44
CA ARG A 29 3.16 13.42 -0.68
C ARG A 29 3.55 14.85 -0.30
N GLU A 30 2.69 15.81 -0.54
CA GLU A 30 2.88 17.21 -0.17
C GLU A 30 2.83 17.43 1.35
N ASP A 31 2.11 16.59 2.08
CA ASP A 31 2.04 16.64 3.54
C ASP A 31 3.25 15.98 4.23
N PHE A 32 3.95 15.07 3.56
CA PHE A 32 5.12 14.37 4.11
C PHE A 32 6.23 15.30 4.64
N PRO A 33 6.63 16.39 3.95
CA PRO A 33 7.56 17.38 4.50
C PRO A 33 7.17 17.92 5.88
N LYS A 34 5.87 18.09 6.16
CA LYS A 34 5.37 18.61 7.45
C LYS A 34 5.64 17.63 8.60
N TYR A 35 5.67 16.33 8.30
CA TYR A 35 5.85 15.26 9.29
C TYR A 35 7.25 14.63 9.28
N ALA A 36 8.09 14.95 8.29
CA ALA A 36 9.41 14.37 8.14
C ALA A 36 10.37 14.78 9.28
N GLY A 37 10.26 16.00 9.81
CA GLY A 37 11.21 16.52 10.80
C GLY A 37 12.64 16.48 10.26
N SER A 38 13.56 15.81 10.98
CA SER A 38 14.95 15.59 10.54
C SER A 38 15.15 14.34 9.65
N ARG A 39 14.07 13.63 9.29
CA ARG A 39 14.14 12.41 8.49
C ARG A 39 14.33 12.73 7.01
N ASN A 40 14.87 11.76 6.29
CA ASN A 40 15.05 11.87 4.85
C ASN A 40 13.70 11.68 4.14
N LEU A 41 13.18 12.76 3.54
CA LEU A 41 11.91 12.78 2.81
C LEU A 41 11.88 11.76 1.65
N ASN A 42 12.97 11.68 0.87
CA ASN A 42 13.06 10.73 -0.25
C ASN A 42 12.92 9.28 0.24
N ARG A 43 13.50 8.96 1.39
CA ARG A 43 13.35 7.63 1.99
C ARG A 43 11.90 7.37 2.41
N MET A 44 11.23 8.34 3.00
CA MET A 44 9.83 8.20 3.40
C MET A 44 8.90 7.99 2.20
N LEU A 45 9.14 8.74 1.10
CA LEU A 45 8.45 8.53 -0.18
C LEU A 45 8.73 7.15 -0.76
N ASN A 46 9.97 6.66 -0.68
CA ASN A 46 10.32 5.31 -1.11
C ASN A 46 9.60 4.25 -0.28
N VAL A 47 9.52 4.42 1.06
CA VAL A 47 8.79 3.50 1.94
C VAL A 47 7.29 3.52 1.64
N PHE A 48 6.71 4.69 1.37
CA PHE A 48 5.31 4.83 0.98
C PHE A 48 5.01 4.07 -0.33
N ASN A 49 5.82 4.29 -1.37
CA ASN A 49 5.67 3.59 -2.65
C ASN A 49 5.94 2.07 -2.51
N PHE A 50 6.90 1.69 -1.66
CA PHE A 50 7.21 0.30 -1.36
C PHE A 50 6.07 -0.41 -0.64
N ALA A 51 5.46 0.25 0.35
CA ALA A 51 4.34 -0.30 1.11
C ALA A 51 3.13 -0.56 0.21
N ALA A 52 2.87 0.31 -0.78
CA ALA A 52 1.83 0.06 -1.78
C ALA A 52 2.14 -1.18 -2.65
N ARG A 53 3.42 -1.42 -2.97
CA ARG A 53 3.82 -2.53 -3.86
C ARG A 53 3.94 -3.88 -3.15
N ASN A 54 3.94 -3.91 -1.82
CA ASN A 54 3.99 -5.14 -1.02
C ASN A 54 5.08 -6.15 -1.45
N ILE A 55 6.22 -5.67 -1.97
CA ILE A 55 7.31 -6.55 -2.39
C ILE A 55 8.11 -6.93 -1.15
N SER A 56 7.92 -8.16 -0.66
CA SER A 56 8.59 -8.66 0.53
C SER A 56 10.13 -8.64 0.42
N ARG A 57 10.76 -8.11 1.48
CA ARG A 57 12.06 -8.53 2.08
C ARG A 57 13.30 -8.51 1.17
N GLN A 58 14.13 -7.48 1.31
CA GLN A 58 15.58 -7.74 1.35
C GLN A 58 16.39 -6.80 2.24
N GLU A 59 15.94 -5.59 2.56
CA GLU A 59 16.68 -4.74 3.51
C GLU A 59 15.76 -4.11 4.54
N GLN A 60 15.56 -4.79 5.67
CA GLN A 60 15.00 -4.16 6.87
C GLN A 60 16.12 -3.42 7.60
N SER A 61 16.50 -2.24 7.07
CA SER A 61 17.31 -1.29 7.86
C SER A 61 16.47 -0.80 9.04
N VAL A 62 17.08 -0.63 10.22
CA VAL A 62 16.44 -0.03 11.43
C VAL A 62 15.69 1.25 11.09
N THR A 63 16.21 2.00 10.11
CA THR A 63 15.68 3.26 9.66
C THR A 63 14.38 3.13 8.85
N ILE A 64 14.18 2.03 8.13
CA ILE A 64 12.91 1.74 7.41
C ILE A 64 11.80 1.37 8.41
N LYS A 65 12.12 0.66 9.49
CA LYS A 65 11.14 0.32 10.54
C LYS A 65 10.52 1.59 11.14
N LYS A 66 11.33 2.61 11.42
CA LYS A 66 10.87 3.90 11.96
C LYS A 66 9.97 4.68 11.01
N ASP A 67 10.16 4.55 9.70
CA ASP A 67 9.33 5.24 8.71
C ASP A 67 8.02 4.46 8.45
N LEU A 68 8.06 3.12 8.51
CA LEU A 68 6.85 2.29 8.51
C LEU A 68 5.98 2.57 9.74
N GLU A 69 6.57 2.71 10.92
CA GLU A 69 5.82 3.09 12.14
C GLU A 69 5.16 4.47 11.98
N LEU A 70 5.86 5.44 11.41
CA LEU A 70 5.30 6.78 11.14
C LEU A 70 4.09 6.70 10.20
N LEU A 71 4.23 5.99 9.07
CA LEU A 71 3.14 5.79 8.12
C LEU A 71 1.97 5.00 8.76
N SER A 72 2.26 4.12 9.71
CA SER A 72 1.24 3.39 10.46
C SER A 72 0.50 4.29 11.46
N MET A 73 1.22 5.18 12.14
CA MET A 73 0.62 6.21 13.01
C MET A 73 -0.25 7.18 12.21
N ALA A 74 0.17 7.51 10.99
CA ALA A 74 -0.60 8.32 10.05
C ALA A 74 -1.81 7.58 9.44
N ARG A 75 -2.03 6.30 9.78
CA ARG A 75 -3.10 5.44 9.25
C ARG A 75 -3.08 5.24 7.73
N ILE A 76 -1.93 5.47 7.10
CA ILE A 76 -1.72 5.22 5.66
C ILE A 76 -1.48 3.72 5.44
N ILE A 77 -0.77 3.08 6.38
CA ILE A 77 -0.51 1.65 6.37
C ILE A 77 -0.91 1.03 7.70
N SER A 78 -1.19 -0.27 7.70
CA SER A 78 -1.44 -1.05 8.91
C SER A 78 -0.58 -2.30 8.91
N LYS A 79 0.13 -2.53 10.02
CA LYS A 79 0.97 -3.71 10.20
C LYS A 79 0.16 -4.85 10.81
N VAL A 80 0.05 -5.97 10.10
CA VAL A 80 -0.54 -7.21 10.63
C VAL A 80 0.60 -8.16 10.97
N VAL A 81 0.81 -8.41 12.26
CA VAL A 81 1.91 -9.25 12.76
C VAL A 81 1.46 -10.71 12.84
N HIS A 82 2.36 -11.63 12.52
CA HIS A 82 2.13 -13.05 12.72
C HIS A 82 2.00 -13.38 14.21
N SER A 83 1.09 -14.28 14.57
CA SER A 83 0.97 -14.88 15.88
C SER A 83 0.71 -16.37 15.72
N HIS A 84 1.40 -17.20 16.49
CA HIS A 84 1.18 -18.65 16.47
C HIS A 84 -0.19 -19.05 17.02
N CYS A 85 -0.91 -18.12 17.65
CA CYS A 85 -2.27 -18.33 18.16
C CYS A 85 -2.38 -19.55 19.11
N SER A 86 -1.27 -19.92 19.77
CA SER A 86 -1.20 -21.08 20.67
C SER A 86 -1.96 -20.88 21.98
N GLY A 87 -2.46 -19.66 22.23
CA GLY A 87 -3.25 -19.27 23.38
C GLY A 87 -3.72 -17.82 23.29
N LEU A 88 -4.59 -17.42 24.22
CA LEU A 88 -4.99 -16.03 24.41
C LEU A 88 -4.21 -15.42 25.58
N PRO A 89 -3.87 -14.12 25.54
CA PRO A 89 -4.09 -13.17 24.44
C PRO A 89 -3.12 -13.41 23.27
N LEU A 90 -3.59 -13.22 22.03
CA LEU A 90 -2.81 -13.44 20.80
C LEU A 90 -1.47 -12.70 20.76
N GLN A 91 -1.36 -11.61 21.53
CA GLN A 91 -0.17 -10.79 21.65
C GLN A 91 0.99 -11.49 22.37
N ALA A 92 0.73 -12.55 23.14
CA ALA A 92 1.77 -13.28 23.88
C ALA A 92 2.72 -14.06 22.95
N ASP A 93 2.24 -14.45 21.77
CA ASP A 93 2.93 -15.35 20.85
C ASP A 93 3.15 -14.70 19.47
N ILE A 94 3.39 -13.38 19.44
CA ILE A 94 3.61 -12.61 18.21
C ILE A 94 5.06 -12.69 17.73
N GLU A 95 5.24 -12.78 16.42
CA GLU A 95 6.53 -12.67 15.77
C GLU A 95 6.67 -11.32 15.05
N GLU A 96 7.20 -10.30 15.73
CA GLU A 96 7.29 -8.92 15.18
C GLU A 96 8.06 -8.78 13.86
N LYS A 97 8.94 -9.75 13.56
CA LYS A 97 9.76 -9.81 12.34
C LYS A 97 8.98 -10.34 11.14
N VAL A 98 7.86 -11.01 11.37
CA VAL A 98 6.98 -11.56 10.34
C VAL A 98 5.67 -10.78 10.36
N TYR A 99 5.49 -9.95 9.35
CA TYR A 99 4.31 -9.10 9.26
C TYR A 99 3.95 -8.78 7.81
N LYS A 100 2.69 -8.40 7.64
CA LYS A 100 2.10 -7.94 6.39
C LYS A 100 1.79 -6.46 6.52
N LEU A 101 1.93 -5.73 5.43
CA LEU A 101 1.51 -4.33 5.36
C LEU A 101 0.19 -4.27 4.59
N LEU A 102 -0.82 -3.67 5.20
CA LEU A 102 -2.08 -3.34 4.54
C LEU A 102 -2.06 -1.85 4.22
N PHE A 103 -2.37 -1.50 2.98
CA PHE A 103 -2.53 -0.11 2.58
C PHE A 103 -3.96 0.36 2.91
N LEU A 104 -4.12 1.66 3.21
CA LEU A 104 -5.40 2.24 3.64
C LEU A 104 -6.57 1.94 2.68
N ASP A 105 -6.32 2.02 1.37
CA ASP A 105 -7.35 1.80 0.35
C ASP A 105 -6.75 1.11 -0.89
N VAL A 106 -7.45 0.11 -1.42
CA VAL A 106 -7.01 -0.68 -2.59
C VAL A 106 -6.98 0.14 -3.87
N GLY A 107 -7.87 1.12 -4.03
CA GLY A 107 -7.90 2.01 -5.19
C GLY A 107 -6.67 2.91 -5.23
N LEU A 108 -6.31 3.49 -4.08
CA LEU A 108 -5.07 4.27 -3.93
C LEU A 108 -3.82 3.40 -4.14
N MET A 109 -3.79 2.21 -3.55
CA MET A 109 -2.68 1.27 -3.73
C MET A 109 -2.47 0.94 -5.22
N ASN A 110 -3.55 0.65 -5.94
CA ASN A 110 -3.51 0.36 -7.37
C ASN A 110 -3.01 1.57 -8.18
N ALA A 111 -3.50 2.78 -7.86
CA ALA A 111 -3.05 4.00 -8.51
C ALA A 111 -1.54 4.26 -8.28
N ILE A 112 -1.03 4.06 -7.06
CA ILE A 112 0.41 4.15 -6.75
C ILE A 112 1.22 3.10 -7.52
N CYS A 113 0.67 1.89 -7.70
CA CYS A 113 1.30 0.83 -8.50
C CYS A 113 1.22 1.07 -10.01
N GLY A 114 0.62 2.18 -10.46
CA GLY A 114 0.43 2.48 -11.87
C GLY A 114 -0.64 1.59 -12.54
N LEU A 115 -1.57 1.03 -11.79
CA LEU A 115 -2.67 0.19 -12.28
C LEU A 115 -3.93 1.02 -12.50
N ASN A 116 -3.78 2.10 -13.28
CA ASN A 116 -4.90 2.94 -13.66
C ASN A 116 -5.70 2.30 -14.80
N TRP A 117 -6.96 2.71 -14.96
CA TRP A 117 -7.87 2.19 -15.98
C TRP A 117 -7.27 2.20 -17.39
N ARG A 118 -6.53 3.25 -17.77
CA ARG A 118 -5.85 3.33 -19.08
C ARG A 118 -4.84 2.21 -19.28
N ASN A 119 -4.09 1.89 -18.23
CA ASN A 119 -3.09 0.83 -18.30
C ASN A 119 -3.80 -0.51 -18.36
N ILE A 120 -4.84 -0.72 -17.55
CA ILE A 120 -5.65 -1.95 -17.54
C ILE A 120 -6.32 -2.19 -18.90
N SER A 121 -6.90 -1.15 -19.51
CA SER A 121 -7.61 -1.27 -20.80
C SER A 121 -6.71 -1.47 -22.02
N GLN A 122 -5.44 -1.10 -21.92
CA GLN A 122 -4.44 -1.30 -22.97
C GLN A 122 -3.65 -2.60 -22.81
N LEU A 123 -3.80 -3.30 -21.68
CA LEU A 123 -3.12 -4.56 -21.44
C LEU A 123 -3.93 -5.70 -22.05
N ASP A 124 -3.28 -6.52 -22.89
CA ASP A 124 -3.80 -7.82 -23.28
C ASP A 124 -4.15 -8.65 -22.04
N GLU A 125 -5.17 -9.50 -22.15
CA GLU A 125 -5.65 -10.37 -21.06
C GLU A 125 -4.50 -11.11 -20.37
N MET A 126 -3.53 -11.59 -21.14
CA MET A 126 -2.36 -12.30 -20.63
C MET A 126 -1.44 -11.42 -19.77
N LYS A 127 -1.23 -10.16 -20.16
CA LYS A 127 -0.43 -9.20 -19.38
C LYS A 127 -1.18 -8.71 -18.15
N LEU A 128 -2.50 -8.51 -18.28
CA LEU A 128 -3.36 -8.20 -17.14
C LEU A 128 -3.28 -9.32 -16.10
N MET A 129 -3.37 -10.58 -16.55
CA MET A 129 -3.29 -11.74 -15.69
C MET A 129 -1.91 -11.82 -15.01
N ILE A 130 -0.79 -11.57 -15.72
CA ILE A 130 0.55 -11.54 -15.11
C ILE A 130 0.66 -10.42 -14.06
N GLN A 131 0.13 -9.23 -14.33
CA GLN A 131 0.19 -8.10 -13.42
C GLN A 131 -0.66 -8.32 -12.16
N LEU A 132 -1.88 -8.85 -12.34
CA LEU A 132 -2.74 -9.29 -11.25
C LEU A 132 -2.12 -10.47 -10.50
N LEU A 133 -1.41 -11.38 -11.18
CA LEU A 133 -0.69 -12.48 -10.54
C LEU A 133 0.54 -11.99 -9.78
N MET A 134 1.19 -10.90 -10.19
CA MET A 134 2.28 -10.29 -9.41
C MET A 134 1.74 -9.64 -8.14
N LEU A 135 0.63 -8.89 -8.23
CA LEU A 135 -0.10 -8.42 -7.05
C LEU A 135 -0.57 -9.58 -6.17
N ALA A 136 -1.20 -10.60 -6.76
CA ALA A 136 -1.73 -11.75 -6.04
C ALA A 136 -0.63 -12.67 -5.51
N LYS A 137 0.57 -12.71 -6.11
CA LYS A 137 1.75 -13.39 -5.56
C LYS A 137 2.34 -12.60 -4.41
N SER A 138 2.37 -11.26 -4.46
CA SER A 138 2.63 -10.45 -3.27
C SER A 138 1.61 -10.73 -2.16
N VAL A 139 0.35 -11.02 -2.52
CA VAL A 139 -0.71 -11.42 -1.57
C VAL A 139 -0.64 -12.89 -1.13
N LYS A 140 -0.24 -13.85 -1.99
CA LYS A 140 -0.21 -15.31 -1.70
C LYS A 140 1.08 -15.76 -1.05
N LYS A 141 2.21 -15.07 -1.26
CA LYS A 141 3.45 -15.31 -0.50
C LYS A 141 3.24 -15.07 1.01
N LEU A 142 2.12 -14.47 1.38
CA LEU A 142 1.63 -14.27 2.74
C LEU A 142 0.77 -15.43 3.28
N ALA A 143 0.37 -16.43 2.50
CA ALA A 143 -0.43 -17.57 2.98
C ALA A 143 0.41 -18.83 3.28
N THR A 144 1.67 -18.85 2.86
CA THR A 144 2.60 -19.99 3.00
C THR A 144 3.83 -19.67 3.84
N LEU A 145 3.82 -18.56 4.59
CA LEU A 145 4.83 -18.21 5.59
C LEU A 145 4.15 -17.67 6.84
#